data_AF-A0A7S2D7T1-F1
#
_entry.id   AF-A0A7S2D7T1-F1
#
_cell.length_a   1.000
_cell.length_b   1.000
_cell.length_c   1.000
_cell.angle_alpha   90.00
_cell.angle_beta   90.00
_cell.angle_gamma   90.00
#
_symmetry.space_group_name_H-M   'P 1'
#
loop_
_entity.id
_entity.type
_entity.pdbx_description
1 polymer ?
#
loop_
_entity_poly.entity_id
_entity_poly.type
_entity_poly.pdbx_seq_one_letter_code
_entity_poly.pdbx_strand_id
1 'polypeptide(L)'
;SAWLISPWVGEGAVFQEPRGPQPTSQFELSSIPATVKNLFNLSTFLTNRDRWAGSIDELLLEAPRTDTPLHLPDAPEPARPWLSVRANGGQRIFGLTYDDDDEDEDDNGNEGGVIHDNSHSTSNNASAPLRSHRRS
;
A
#
# COMPACT_ATOMS: atom_id res chain seq x y z
N SER A 1 1.16 4.93 -13.70
CA SER A 1 2.43 4.71 -14.40
C SER A 1 3.33 3.84 -13.52
N ALA A 2 4.11 2.93 -14.11
CA ALA A 2 5.09 2.11 -13.41
C ALA A 2 6.46 2.26 -14.10
N TRP A 3 7.54 1.99 -13.36
CA TRP A 3 8.91 2.11 -13.84
C TRP A 3 9.64 0.79 -13.65
N LEU A 4 10.39 0.38 -14.67
CA LEU A 4 11.28 -0.76 -14.63
C LEU A 4 12.71 -0.26 -14.88
N ILE A 5 13.60 -0.45 -13.91
CA ILE A 5 14.96 0.07 -13.95
C ILE A 5 15.92 -1.10 -13.76
N SER A 6 16.70 -1.41 -14.79
CA SER A 6 17.64 -2.53 -14.79
C SER A 6 18.63 -2.40 -15.95
N PRO A 7 19.89 -2.88 -15.81
CA PRO A 7 20.80 -3.05 -16.95
C PRO A 7 20.24 -3.95 -18.06
N TRP A 8 19.31 -4.85 -17.74
CA TRP A 8 18.69 -5.76 -18.70
C TRP A 8 17.51 -5.14 -19.44
N VAL A 9 17.27 -3.83 -19.37
CA VAL A 9 16.13 -3.19 -20.04
C VAL A 9 16.62 -2.10 -20.99
N GLY A 10 15.98 -2.01 -22.15
CA GLY A 10 16.31 -1.02 -23.19
C GLY A 10 16.27 0.43 -22.68
N GLU A 11 17.20 1.25 -23.17
CA GLU A 11 17.24 2.67 -22.82
C GLU A 11 16.03 3.42 -23.37
N GLY A 12 15.42 4.27 -22.55
CA GLY A 12 14.33 5.15 -22.98
C GLY A 12 13.11 4.42 -23.54
N ALA A 13 12.99 3.11 -23.28
CA ALA A 13 11.94 2.30 -23.85
C ALA A 13 10.61 2.54 -23.15
N VAL A 14 9.54 2.64 -23.93
CA VAL A 14 8.16 2.76 -23.45
C VAL A 14 7.39 1.55 -23.95
N PHE A 15 6.83 0.79 -23.01
CA PHE A 15 6.02 -0.38 -23.30
C PHE A 15 4.58 -0.11 -22.86
N GLN A 16 3.63 -0.34 -23.76
CA GLN A 16 2.20 -0.06 -23.50
C GLN A 16 1.46 -1.33 -23.10
N GLU A 17 1.64 -2.42 -23.86
CA GLU A 17 0.89 -3.66 -23.69
C GLU A 17 1.83 -4.86 -23.70
N PRO A 18 1.55 -5.88 -22.86
CA PRO A 18 2.32 -7.11 -22.88
C PRO A 18 1.94 -7.99 -24.07
N ARG A 19 2.84 -8.90 -24.47
CA ARG A 19 2.45 -10.00 -25.38
C ARG A 19 1.47 -10.93 -24.68
N GLY A 20 1.73 -11.19 -23.39
CA GLY A 20 0.79 -11.74 -22.42
C GLY A 20 0.27 -13.17 -22.70
N PRO A 21 -0.24 -13.86 -21.68
CA PRO A 21 -0.91 -15.15 -21.87
C PRO A 21 -2.27 -15.03 -22.57
N GLN A 22 -2.86 -13.82 -22.60
CA GLN A 22 -4.14 -13.54 -23.24
C GLN A 22 -4.10 -12.17 -23.95
N PRO A 23 -4.93 -11.95 -25.00
CA PRO A 23 -4.98 -10.65 -25.70
C PRO A 23 -5.44 -9.47 -24.83
N THR A 24 -6.07 -9.75 -23.70
CA THR A 24 -6.53 -8.72 -22.75
C THR A 24 -5.52 -8.46 -21.63
N SER A 25 -4.44 -9.23 -21.55
CA SER A 25 -3.42 -9.11 -20.51
C SER A 25 -2.85 -7.69 -20.44
N GLN A 26 -2.54 -7.23 -19.23
CA GLN A 26 -1.95 -5.91 -19.00
C GLN A 26 -0.73 -6.01 -18.08
N PHE A 27 0.14 -5.01 -18.18
CA PHE A 27 1.14 -4.77 -17.14
C PHE A 27 0.46 -4.14 -15.92
N GLU A 28 0.50 -4.84 -14.80
CA GLU A 28 -0.06 -4.37 -13.52
C GLU A 28 0.75 -4.92 -12.34
N LEU A 29 0.32 -4.67 -11.10
CA LEU A 29 1.02 -5.15 -9.89
C LEU A 29 1.25 -6.67 -9.91
N SER A 30 0.30 -7.43 -10.47
CA SER A 30 0.38 -8.89 -10.59
C SER A 30 1.39 -9.36 -11.64
N SER A 31 1.93 -8.46 -12.48
CA SER A 31 3.03 -8.78 -13.39
C SER A 31 4.30 -9.17 -12.64
N ILE A 32 4.49 -8.67 -11.41
CA ILE A 32 5.65 -9.04 -10.57
C ILE A 32 5.63 -10.54 -10.24
N PRO A 33 4.59 -11.11 -9.60
CA PRO A 33 4.53 -12.55 -9.35
C PRO A 33 4.45 -13.39 -10.63
N ALA A 34 3.83 -12.90 -11.71
CA ALA A 34 3.86 -13.58 -13.02
C ALA A 34 5.30 -13.74 -13.54
N THR A 35 6.11 -12.67 -13.42
CA THR A 35 7.53 -12.66 -13.79
C THR A 35 8.34 -13.63 -12.94
N VAL A 36 8.15 -13.62 -11.62
CA VAL A 36 8.85 -14.56 -10.72
C VAL A 36 8.51 -16.00 -11.07
N LYS A 37 7.24 -16.31 -11.35
CA LYS A 37 6.84 -17.65 -11.80
C LYS A 37 7.60 -18.06 -13.06
N ASN A 38 7.73 -17.18 -14.05
CA ASN A 38 8.39 -17.50 -15.31
C ASN A 38 9.91 -17.61 -15.16
N LEU A 39 10.54 -16.62 -14.52
CA LEU A 39 12.00 -16.54 -14.38
C LEU A 39 12.59 -17.73 -13.61
N PHE A 40 11.88 -18.21 -12.59
CA PHE A 40 12.31 -19.35 -11.78
C PHE A 40 11.61 -20.67 -12.14
N ASN A 41 10.81 -20.67 -13.21
CA ASN A 41 10.04 -21.83 -13.67
C ASN A 41 9.23 -22.52 -12.55
N LEU A 42 8.48 -21.73 -11.78
CA LEU A 42 7.65 -22.23 -10.69
C LEU A 42 6.44 -23.01 -11.23
N SER A 43 5.99 -24.01 -10.47
CA SER A 43 4.95 -24.96 -10.91
C SER A 43 3.55 -24.35 -11.03
N THR A 44 3.21 -23.36 -10.21
CA THR A 44 1.87 -22.80 -10.12
C THR A 44 1.87 -21.29 -9.97
N PHE A 45 0.82 -20.65 -10.50
CA PHE A 45 0.49 -19.26 -10.18
C PHE A 45 -0.14 -19.15 -8.79
N LEU A 46 0.04 -18.00 -8.14
CA LEU A 46 -0.52 -17.75 -6.81
C LEU A 46 -2.02 -17.42 -6.88
N THR A 47 -2.45 -16.78 -7.97
CA THR A 47 -3.83 -16.33 -8.16
C THR A 47 -4.29 -16.53 -9.62
N ASN A 48 -5.52 -16.12 -9.93
CA ASN A 48 -5.96 -16.00 -11.33
C ASN A 48 -5.44 -14.72 -11.97
N ARG A 49 -5.10 -13.71 -11.18
CA ARG A 49 -4.74 -12.38 -11.67
C ARG A 49 -3.30 -12.35 -12.18
N ASP A 50 -2.34 -12.92 -11.45
CA ASP A 50 -0.97 -13.14 -11.94
C ASP A 50 -0.91 -14.15 -13.11
N ARG A 51 -1.82 -15.12 -13.16
CA ARG A 51 -1.96 -15.99 -14.35
C ARG A 51 -2.36 -15.22 -15.60
N TRP A 52 -3.16 -14.18 -15.46
CA TRP A 52 -3.63 -13.35 -16.57
C TRP A 52 -2.66 -12.20 -16.91
N ALA A 53 -1.96 -11.65 -15.92
CA ALA A 53 -1.11 -10.48 -16.11
C ALA A 53 0.02 -10.72 -17.12
N GLY A 54 0.41 -9.64 -17.81
CA GLY A 54 1.61 -9.65 -18.64
C GLY A 54 2.86 -9.84 -17.78
N SER A 55 3.87 -10.52 -18.32
CA SER A 55 5.10 -10.82 -17.59
C SER A 55 6.23 -9.91 -18.05
N ILE A 56 7.05 -9.43 -17.12
CA ILE A 56 8.07 -8.41 -17.37
C ILE A 56 9.35 -9.02 -17.99
N ASP A 57 9.57 -10.33 -17.83
CA ASP A 57 10.71 -11.05 -18.42
C ASP A 57 10.76 -10.90 -19.95
N GLU A 58 9.61 -10.69 -20.58
CA GLU A 58 9.50 -10.46 -22.03
C GLU A 58 10.16 -9.14 -22.48
N LEU A 59 10.45 -8.24 -21.55
CA LEU A 59 11.10 -6.94 -21.77
C LEU A 59 12.61 -6.98 -21.52
N LEU A 60 13.13 -8.12 -21.04
CA LEU A 60 14.55 -8.26 -20.74
C LEU A 60 15.37 -8.45 -22.02
N LEU A 61 16.51 -7.77 -22.08
CA LEU A 61 17.54 -7.93 -23.09
C LEU A 61 18.31 -9.24 -22.85
N GLU A 62 18.85 -9.81 -23.93
CA GLU A 62 19.72 -10.99 -23.89
C GLU A 62 21.03 -10.77 -23.11
N ALA A 63 21.50 -9.52 -23.05
CA ALA A 63 22.69 -9.12 -22.31
C ALA A 63 22.44 -7.78 -21.59
N PRO A 64 23.05 -7.56 -20.41
CA PRO A 64 22.96 -6.29 -19.71
C PRO A 64 23.67 -5.19 -20.51
N ARG A 65 23.10 -4.00 -20.49
CA ARG A 65 23.73 -2.78 -20.96
C ARG A 65 24.91 -2.37 -20.08
N THR A 66 25.89 -1.70 -20.66
CA THR A 66 27.13 -1.27 -19.99
C THR A 66 27.13 0.20 -19.56
N ASP A 67 26.12 0.96 -19.95
CA ASP A 67 25.99 2.41 -19.70
C ASP A 67 25.14 2.73 -18.46
N THR A 68 24.71 1.72 -17.70
CA THR A 68 23.94 1.93 -16.46
C THR A 68 24.85 2.31 -15.28
N PRO A 69 24.48 3.32 -14.47
CA PRO A 69 25.29 3.74 -13.33
C PRO A 69 25.34 2.66 -12.25
N LEU A 70 26.52 2.45 -11.67
CA LEU A 70 26.72 1.57 -10.52
C LEU A 70 26.42 2.26 -9.18
N HIS A 71 26.62 3.58 -9.12
CA HIS A 71 26.41 4.41 -7.95
C HIS A 71 25.48 5.57 -8.27
N LEU A 72 24.60 5.89 -7.32
CA LEU A 72 23.86 7.14 -7.36
C LEU A 72 24.83 8.31 -7.16
N PRO A 73 24.54 9.50 -7.73
CA PRO A 73 25.29 10.70 -7.41
C PRO A 73 25.18 11.03 -5.92
N ASP A 74 26.13 11.80 -5.40
CA ASP A 74 26.08 12.28 -4.02
C ASP A 74 24.75 12.99 -3.76
N ALA A 75 24.13 12.65 -2.63
CA ALA A 75 22.90 13.30 -2.23
C ALA A 75 23.17 14.80 -2.01
N PRO A 76 22.25 15.68 -2.41
CA PRO A 76 22.35 17.08 -2.03
C PRO A 76 22.30 17.20 -0.51
N GLU A 77 22.85 18.30 0.02
CA GLU A 77 22.71 18.66 1.42
C GLU A 77 21.25 18.52 1.87
N PRO A 78 20.98 17.91 3.04
CA PRO A 78 19.62 17.80 3.55
C PRO A 78 18.94 19.16 3.53
N ALA A 79 17.66 19.18 3.13
CA ALA A 79 16.84 20.35 3.35
C ALA A 79 16.90 20.75 4.83
N ARG A 80 16.72 22.04 5.13
CA ARG A 80 16.74 22.54 6.51
C ARG A 80 15.89 21.62 7.41
N PRO A 81 16.41 21.17 8.56
CA PRO A 81 15.67 20.28 9.43
C PRO A 81 14.29 20.84 9.74
N TRP A 82 13.27 19.98 9.81
CA TRP A 82 11.91 20.32 10.28
C TRP A 82 11.86 20.72 11.77
N LEU A 83 13.01 20.94 12.42
CA LEU A 83 13.09 21.50 13.76
C LEU A 83 12.67 22.97 13.72
N SER A 84 11.51 23.21 14.30
CA SER A 84 10.91 24.53 14.54
C SER A 84 11.91 25.50 15.13
N VAL A 85 11.97 26.73 14.59
CA VAL A 85 12.70 27.86 15.17
C VAL A 85 12.32 27.97 16.64
N ARG A 86 13.21 27.56 17.54
CA ARG A 86 13.14 27.92 18.96
C ARG A 86 14.27 28.91 19.22
N ALA A 87 13.98 30.16 18.90
CA ALA A 87 14.71 31.29 19.43
C ALA A 87 13.67 32.38 19.70
N ASN A 88 13.26 32.47 20.97
CA ASN A 88 12.40 33.51 21.56
C ASN A 88 10.92 33.49 21.15
N GLY A 89 10.17 32.55 21.75
CA GLY A 89 8.70 32.65 21.89
C GLY A 89 7.88 32.27 20.66
N GLY A 90 7.25 31.10 20.71
CA GLY A 90 6.23 30.68 19.75
C GLY A 90 6.74 29.70 18.70
N GLN A 91 6.29 28.46 18.80
CA GLN A 91 6.58 27.41 17.83
C GLN A 91 5.72 27.65 16.58
N ARG A 92 6.26 28.32 15.55
CA ARG A 92 5.52 28.51 14.29
C ARG A 92 5.75 27.34 13.35
N ILE A 93 4.76 26.45 13.28
CA ILE A 93 4.61 25.46 12.21
C ILE A 93 3.53 25.95 11.25
N PHE A 94 3.83 25.89 9.95
CA PHE A 94 2.99 26.24 8.80
C PHE A 94 1.60 26.82 9.11
N GLY A 95 1.51 28.15 9.23
CA GLY A 95 0.28 28.92 8.95
C GLY A 95 -1.01 28.55 9.69
N LEU A 96 -1.00 27.63 10.65
CA LEU A 96 -2.15 27.28 11.47
C LEU A 96 -1.81 27.69 12.90
N THR A 97 -2.45 28.76 13.36
CA THR A 97 -2.69 28.91 14.78
C THR A 97 -3.72 27.84 15.12
N TYR A 98 -3.35 26.89 15.98
CA TYR A 98 -4.38 26.19 16.73
C TYR A 98 -4.81 27.22 17.78
N ASP A 99 -6.01 27.76 17.60
CA ASP A 99 -6.64 28.58 18.63
C ASP A 99 -7.07 27.59 19.72
N ASP A 100 -6.26 27.47 20.77
CA ASP A 100 -6.55 26.67 21.97
C ASP A 100 -7.62 27.38 22.83
N ASP A 101 -8.74 27.79 22.23
CA ASP A 101 -9.89 28.45 22.88
C ASP A 101 -11.15 27.59 22.75
N ASP A 102 -11.08 26.32 23.13
CA ASP A 102 -12.25 25.58 23.61
C ASP A 102 -11.99 25.24 25.08
N GLU A 103 -12.11 26.27 25.94
CA GLU A 103 -12.27 26.06 27.38
C GLU A 103 -13.65 25.42 27.58
N ASP A 104 -13.70 24.08 27.64
CA ASP A 104 -14.88 23.35 28.10
C ASP A 104 -15.15 23.77 29.56
N GLU A 105 -16.17 24.62 29.76
CA GLU A 105 -16.69 25.00 31.08
C GLU A 105 -17.04 23.73 31.88
N ASP A 106 -16.35 23.58 33.02
CA ASP A 106 -16.55 22.50 33.97
C ASP A 106 -17.81 22.74 34.81
N ASP A 107 -18.97 22.25 34.33
CA ASP A 107 -20.19 22.19 35.13
C ASP A 107 -20.06 21.12 36.23
N ASN A 108 -19.67 21.58 37.42
CA ASN A 108 -19.56 20.80 38.64
C ASN A 108 -20.96 20.43 39.19
N GLY A 109 -21.48 19.28 38.76
CA GLY A 109 -22.69 18.64 39.31
C GLY A 109 -22.41 17.25 39.90
N ASN A 110 -22.10 17.20 41.18
CA ASN A 110 -21.96 15.99 41.99
C ASN A 110 -23.21 15.08 41.96
N GLU A 111 -23.05 13.78 41.65
CA GLU A 111 -23.71 12.67 42.37
C GLU A 111 -23.14 11.30 41.94
N GLY A 112 -22.70 10.51 42.93
CA GLY A 112 -21.95 9.28 42.73
C GLY A 112 -22.76 8.10 42.20
N GLY A 113 -22.08 7.14 41.57
CA GLY A 113 -22.70 5.88 41.21
C GLY A 113 -21.84 4.91 40.39
N VAL A 114 -21.24 3.96 41.10
CA VAL A 114 -21.03 2.55 40.72
C VAL A 114 -20.05 2.22 39.59
N ILE A 115 -18.98 1.50 39.97
CA ILE A 115 -17.97 0.87 39.10
C ILE A 115 -18.61 -0.34 38.40
N HIS A 116 -18.82 -0.30 37.09
CA HIS A 116 -19.20 -1.48 36.31
C HIS A 116 -18.10 -1.85 35.30
N ASP A 117 -17.59 -3.07 35.47
CA ASP A 117 -16.71 -3.84 34.59
C ASP A 117 -17.19 -3.79 33.13
N ASN A 118 -16.32 -3.35 32.22
CA ASN A 118 -16.56 -3.39 30.79
C ASN A 118 -15.93 -4.66 30.18
N SER A 119 -16.68 -5.75 30.23
CA SER A 119 -16.41 -6.95 29.44
C SER A 119 -17.66 -7.29 28.63
N HIS A 120 -17.85 -6.73 27.43
CA HIS A 120 -18.84 -7.25 26.47
C HIS A 120 -18.38 -7.13 25.01
N SER A 121 -17.82 -8.25 24.54
CA SER A 121 -18.24 -9.06 23.39
C SER A 121 -19.12 -8.44 22.30
N THR A 122 -18.65 -8.66 21.07
CA THR A 122 -19.33 -8.54 19.77
C THR A 122 -20.73 -9.14 19.74
N SER A 123 -21.71 -8.39 19.24
CA SER A 123 -23.06 -8.87 18.95
C SER A 123 -23.11 -9.60 17.60
N ASN A 124 -23.33 -10.92 17.63
CA ASN A 124 -23.96 -11.66 16.54
C ASN A 124 -25.41 -11.93 16.94
N ASN A 125 -26.37 -11.45 16.16
CA ASN A 125 -27.79 -11.73 16.37
C ASN A 125 -28.29 -12.64 15.24
N ALA A 126 -28.65 -13.88 15.58
CA ALA A 126 -29.91 -14.55 15.19
C ALA A 126 -29.84 -16.08 15.40
N SER A 127 -30.77 -16.61 16.18
CA SER A 127 -31.19 -18.03 16.29
C SER A 127 -32.50 -18.05 17.08
N ALA A 128 -33.55 -18.86 16.88
CA ALA A 128 -33.92 -20.01 16.03
C ALA A 128 -35.47 -20.20 16.28
N PRO A 129 -36.19 -21.36 16.13
CA PRO A 129 -35.88 -22.66 15.50
C PRO A 129 -37.01 -23.33 14.66
N LEU A 130 -36.57 -24.33 13.87
CA LEU A 130 -37.14 -25.65 13.49
C LEU A 130 -38.67 -25.91 13.45
N ARG A 131 -39.16 -26.34 12.27
CA ARG A 131 -40.15 -27.42 12.17
C ARG A 131 -40.03 -28.20 10.87
N SER A 132 -40.00 -29.53 11.00
CA SER A 132 -40.01 -30.55 9.94
C SER A 132 -41.26 -30.46 9.06
N HIS A 133 -41.22 -31.01 7.85
CA HIS A 133 -42.10 -32.09 7.35
C HIS A 133 -41.57 -32.59 5.99
N ARG A 134 -41.96 -33.83 5.67
CA ARG A 134 -41.33 -34.83 4.81
C ARG A 134 -42.21 -35.12 3.59
N ARG A 135 -41.60 -35.70 2.54
CA ARG A 135 -42.19 -36.41 1.36
C ARG A 135 -42.64 -35.47 0.23
N SER A 136 -42.50 -35.83 -1.05
CA SER A 136 -42.43 -37.15 -1.72
C SER A 136 -41.30 -37.25 -2.72
#